data_AF-A0A2G5U9Q4-F1
#
_entry.id   AF-A0A2G5U9Q4-F1
#
_cell.length_a   1.000
_cell.length_b   1.000
_cell.length_c   1.000
_cell.angle_alpha   90.00
_cell.angle_beta   90.00
_cell.angle_gamma   90.00
#
_symmetry.space_group_name_H-M   'P 1'
#
loop_
_entity.id
_entity.type
_entity.pdbx_description
1 polymer ?
#
loop_
_entity_poly.entity_id
_entity_poly.type
_entity_poly.pdbx_seq_one_letter_code
_entity_poly.pdbx_strand_id
1 'polypeptide(L)'
;MINNLSVDHFLISPTVKNAIQRFVCRSAGKAHKACNIFVSSIIPDLMTEMKEIFTEKEMMCSNMGLCAAKTKRVTRPTPKQPLNELWKTMGTVKTSNGEELMSCFECTLGADTLLEEFIDKRQATADDIQAEACDHVVPGAWGPGCQDFVHMYMSTVLFLTYNQFDGRGICTMIHTCEKKENALMALAKPERAQIGCANCQAVEKFMAENQEALHAHAVDEIFSNVCQKLPTALGTMCEQSVIRLSEKFFAQSAKLAASGAMCSQLC
;
A
#
# COMPACT_ATOMS: atom_id res chain seq x y z
N MET A 1 -4.70 8.33 41.05
CA MET A 1 -5.49 8.78 39.89
C MET A 1 -4.51 9.16 38.80
N ILE A 2 -4.07 8.19 38.01
CA ILE A 2 -3.24 8.44 36.82
C ILE A 2 -4.25 8.69 35.72
N ASN A 3 -4.26 9.91 35.20
CA ASN A 3 -5.20 10.35 34.18
C ASN A 3 -5.15 9.40 32.98
N ASN A 4 -6.30 8.79 32.68
CA ASN A 4 -6.66 8.25 31.38
C ASN A 4 -6.59 9.37 30.33
N LEU A 5 -5.39 9.77 29.93
CA LEU A 5 -5.16 10.32 28.60
C LEU A 5 -5.41 9.17 27.65
N SER A 6 -6.67 9.04 27.26
CA SER A 6 -7.14 7.83 26.62
C SER A 6 -6.48 7.71 25.26
N VAL A 7 -5.87 6.55 25.03
CA VAL A 7 -5.42 6.11 23.70
C VAL A 7 -6.58 6.21 22.69
N ASP A 8 -7.83 6.22 23.16
CA ASP A 8 -9.03 6.45 22.34
C ASP A 8 -9.03 7.79 21.60
N HIS A 9 -8.34 8.81 22.11
CA HIS A 9 -8.29 10.11 21.45
C HIS A 9 -7.18 10.18 20.40
N PHE A 10 -6.03 9.52 20.59
CA PHE A 10 -4.85 9.76 19.73
C PHE A 10 -4.98 9.19 18.31
N LEU A 11 -5.49 7.96 18.15
CA LEU A 11 -5.54 7.28 16.85
C LEU A 11 -6.67 7.77 15.92
N ILE A 12 -7.67 8.48 16.47
CA ILE A 12 -8.88 8.92 15.75
C ILE A 12 -9.08 10.44 15.89
N SER A 13 -8.17 11.16 16.57
CA SER A 13 -8.35 12.61 16.80
C SER A 13 -8.43 13.37 15.48
N PRO A 14 -9.41 14.29 15.34
CA PRO A 14 -9.44 15.27 14.27
C PRO A 14 -8.14 16.08 14.17
N THR A 15 -7.46 16.31 15.30
CA THR A 15 -6.18 17.04 15.36
C THR A 15 -5.07 16.24 14.68
N VAL A 16 -4.95 14.94 14.95
CA VAL A 16 -3.95 14.06 14.33
C VAL A 16 -4.22 13.91 12.83
N LYS A 17 -5.48 13.65 12.47
CA LYS A 17 -5.92 13.63 11.06
C LYS A 17 -5.53 14.91 10.32
N ASN A 18 -5.86 16.08 10.89
CA ASN A 18 -5.56 17.37 10.28
C ASN A 18 -4.06 17.63 10.18
N ALA A 19 -3.28 17.20 11.18
CA ALA A 19 -1.82 17.29 11.14
C ALA A 19 -1.24 16.44 10.01
N ILE A 20 -1.68 15.18 9.87
CA ILE A 20 -1.23 14.29 8.78
C ILE A 20 -1.60 14.89 7.42
N GLN A 21 -2.83 15.36 7.23
CA GLN A 21 -3.24 15.98 5.97
C GLN A 21 -2.43 17.25 5.65
N ARG A 22 -2.11 18.06 6.68
CA ARG A 22 -1.39 19.32 6.52
C ARG A 22 0.10 19.14 6.27
N PHE A 23 0.75 18.19 6.95
CA PHE A 23 2.22 18.05 6.90
C PHE A 23 2.65 16.88 6.03
N VAL A 24 1.97 15.74 6.13
CA VAL A 24 2.32 14.52 5.36
C VAL A 24 1.71 14.58 3.97
N CYS A 25 0.38 14.71 3.86
CA CYS A 25 -0.25 14.66 2.54
C CYS A 25 0.17 15.83 1.65
N ARG A 26 0.39 17.04 2.17
CA ARG A 26 0.93 18.16 1.37
C ARG A 26 2.29 17.87 0.76
N SER A 27 3.12 17.11 1.46
CA SER A 27 4.45 16.70 1.00
C SER A 27 4.40 15.51 0.04
N ALA A 28 3.23 14.86 -0.11
CA ALA A 28 3.04 13.68 -0.95
C ALA A 28 2.99 13.97 -2.46
N GLY A 29 3.28 15.19 -2.92
CA GLY A 29 3.41 15.48 -4.35
C GLY A 29 2.14 15.15 -5.15
N LYS A 30 2.27 14.31 -6.19
CA LYS A 30 1.12 13.92 -7.04
C LYS A 30 0.12 13.06 -6.27
N ALA A 31 0.56 12.37 -5.22
CA ALA A 31 -0.31 11.57 -4.34
C ALA A 31 -1.06 12.39 -3.27
N HIS A 32 -0.95 13.73 -3.24
CA HIS A 32 -1.58 14.58 -2.21
C HIS A 32 -3.06 14.26 -1.97
N LYS A 33 -3.84 14.20 -3.06
CA LYS A 33 -5.29 13.98 -2.96
C LYS A 33 -5.63 12.55 -2.55
N ALA A 34 -4.94 11.55 -3.10
CA ALA A 34 -5.08 10.16 -2.70
C ALA A 34 -4.73 9.95 -1.21
N CYS A 35 -3.67 10.61 -0.74
CA CYS A 35 -3.29 10.64 0.68
C CYS A 35 -4.41 11.21 1.54
N ASN A 36 -5.00 12.34 1.14
CA ASN A 36 -6.10 12.94 1.90
C ASN A 36 -7.30 11.99 2.05
N ILE A 37 -7.68 11.28 0.98
CA ILE A 37 -8.75 10.27 1.02
C ILE A 37 -8.38 9.14 1.97
N PHE A 38 -7.18 8.59 1.83
CA PHE A 38 -6.70 7.49 2.67
C PHE A 38 -6.75 7.88 4.15
N VAL A 39 -6.21 9.05 4.50
CA VAL A 39 -6.20 9.57 5.86
C VAL A 39 -7.61 9.92 6.37
N SER A 40 -8.49 10.42 5.50
CA SER A 40 -9.82 10.85 5.93
C SER A 40 -10.81 9.72 6.06
N SER A 41 -10.66 8.69 5.23
CA SER A 41 -11.72 7.72 4.96
C SER A 41 -11.30 6.29 5.24
N ILE A 42 -10.02 5.93 5.08
CA ILE A 42 -9.55 4.54 5.27
C ILE A 42 -8.89 4.36 6.64
N ILE A 43 -7.96 5.24 7.02
CA ILE A 43 -7.24 5.16 8.31
C ILE A 43 -8.19 5.03 9.52
N PRO A 44 -9.30 5.78 9.65
CA PRO A 44 -10.15 5.69 10.83
C PRO A 44 -10.71 4.30 11.07
N ASP A 45 -11.16 3.62 10.01
CA ASP A 45 -11.73 2.27 10.10
C ASP A 45 -10.63 1.25 10.44
N LEU A 46 -9.44 1.38 9.84
CA LEU A 46 -8.30 0.53 10.17
C LEU A 46 -7.82 0.72 11.60
N MET A 47 -7.76 1.95 12.11
CA MET A 47 -7.36 2.24 13.48
C MET A 47 -8.39 1.73 14.49
N THR A 48 -9.67 1.80 14.15
CA THR A 48 -10.75 1.23 14.96
C THR A 48 -10.62 -0.29 15.03
N GLU A 49 -10.44 -0.95 13.89
CA GLU A 49 -10.25 -2.40 13.83
C GLU A 49 -8.98 -2.84 14.57
N MET A 50 -7.89 -2.10 14.40
CA MET A 50 -6.63 -2.36 15.10
C MET A 50 -6.80 -2.23 16.62
N LYS A 51 -7.56 -1.23 17.09
CA LYS A 51 -7.91 -1.10 18.51
C LYS A 51 -8.72 -2.31 18.98
N GLU A 52 -9.72 -2.73 18.22
CA GLU A 52 -10.52 -3.91 18.56
C GLU A 52 -9.63 -5.15 18.71
N ILE A 53 -8.74 -5.41 17.75
CA ILE A 53 -7.74 -6.51 17.81
C ILE A 53 -6.91 -6.45 19.10
N PHE A 54 -6.42 -5.26 19.49
CA PHE A 54 -5.60 -5.12 20.71
C PHE A 54 -6.39 -5.17 22.01
N THR A 55 -7.69 -4.85 21.98
CA THR A 55 -8.55 -4.86 23.17
C THR A 55 -9.21 -6.22 23.42
N GLU A 56 -9.25 -7.10 22.41
CA GLU A 56 -9.72 -8.48 22.52
C GLU A 56 -8.71 -9.37 23.25
N LYS A 57 -8.61 -9.15 24.57
CA LYS A 57 -7.66 -9.82 25.47
C LYS A 57 -7.66 -11.34 25.33
N GLU A 58 -8.83 -11.97 25.14
CA GLU A 58 -8.93 -13.42 24.97
C GLU A 58 -8.31 -13.89 23.65
N MET A 59 -8.60 -13.20 22.54
CA MET A 59 -8.00 -13.50 21.24
C MET A 59 -6.49 -13.32 21.28
N MET A 60 -6.01 -12.22 21.86
CA MET A 60 -4.58 -11.95 21.99
C MET A 60 -3.87 -12.98 22.90
N CYS A 61 -4.46 -13.31 24.05
CA CYS A 61 -3.91 -14.32 24.97
C CYS A 61 -3.87 -15.72 24.32
N SER A 62 -4.91 -16.10 23.58
CA SER A 62 -4.95 -17.37 22.86
C SER A 62 -4.02 -17.40 21.65
N ASN A 63 -3.83 -16.28 20.93
CA ASN A 63 -2.88 -16.18 19.82
C ASN A 63 -1.43 -16.29 20.31
N MET A 64 -1.14 -15.78 21.52
CA MET A 64 0.17 -15.93 22.17
C MET A 64 0.38 -17.31 22.80
N GLY A 65 -0.61 -18.21 22.76
CA GLY A 65 -0.54 -19.53 23.40
C GLY A 65 -0.56 -19.47 24.94
N LEU A 66 -0.93 -18.33 25.51
CA LEU A 66 -1.00 -18.09 26.96
C LEU A 66 -2.34 -18.52 27.56
N CYS A 67 -3.38 -18.65 26.73
CA CYS A 67 -4.72 -19.07 27.12
C CYS A 67 -5.25 -20.17 26.19
N ALA A 68 -6.07 -21.08 26.72
CA ALA A 68 -6.87 -21.98 25.89
C ALA A 68 -7.78 -21.19 24.96
N ALA A 69 -7.82 -21.55 23.67
CA ALA A 69 -8.65 -20.87 22.66
C ALA A 69 -10.14 -21.10 22.97
N LYS A 70 -10.79 -20.09 23.56
CA LYS A 70 -12.25 -20.06 23.75
C LYS A 70 -12.97 -19.27 22.65
N THR A 71 -12.25 -18.35 21.99
CA THR A 71 -12.74 -17.52 20.90
C THR A 71 -12.55 -18.22 19.55
N LYS A 72 -13.58 -18.11 18.68
CA LYS A 72 -13.49 -18.60 17.30
C LYS A 72 -12.53 -17.71 16.51
N ARG A 73 -11.46 -18.30 16.00
CA ARG A 73 -10.59 -17.64 15.02
C ARG A 73 -11.37 -17.35 13.75
N VAL A 74 -11.09 -16.23 13.11
CA VAL A 74 -11.63 -15.94 11.78
C VAL A 74 -10.93 -16.86 10.79
N THR A 75 -11.73 -17.54 9.97
CA THR A 75 -11.23 -18.43 8.92
C THR A 75 -10.64 -17.59 7.80
N ARG A 76 -9.48 -18.00 7.30
CA ARG A 76 -8.87 -17.37 6.14
C ARG A 76 -9.78 -17.51 4.91
N PRO A 77 -10.10 -16.42 4.20
CA PRO A 77 -10.74 -16.52 2.89
C PRO A 77 -9.78 -17.20 1.90
N THR A 78 -10.33 -18.03 1.01
CA THR A 78 -9.57 -18.65 -0.08
C THR A 78 -9.90 -17.97 -1.41
N PRO A 79 -8.89 -17.59 -2.21
CA PRO A 79 -9.14 -17.07 -3.56
C PRO A 79 -9.89 -18.09 -4.42
N LYS A 80 -10.98 -17.66 -5.07
CA LYS A 80 -11.80 -18.52 -5.93
C LYS A 80 -11.23 -18.72 -7.33
N GLN A 81 -10.35 -17.82 -7.75
CA GLN A 81 -9.68 -17.85 -9.05
C GLN A 81 -8.27 -17.25 -8.93
N PRO A 82 -7.37 -17.51 -9.89
CA PRO A 82 -6.07 -16.86 -9.94
C PRO A 82 -6.17 -15.34 -10.08
N LEU A 83 -5.23 -14.60 -9.48
CA LEU A 83 -5.25 -13.14 -9.47
C LEU A 83 -5.14 -12.54 -10.88
N ASN A 84 -4.38 -13.17 -11.78
CA ASN A 84 -4.27 -12.77 -13.18
C ASN A 84 -5.59 -12.94 -13.95
N GLU A 85 -6.39 -13.97 -13.65
CA GLU A 85 -7.74 -14.14 -14.23
C GLU A 85 -8.70 -13.10 -13.67
N LEU A 86 -8.58 -12.75 -12.39
CA LEU A 86 -9.32 -11.62 -11.82
C LEU A 86 -8.95 -10.31 -12.52
N TRP A 87 -7.67 -10.05 -12.76
CA TRP A 87 -7.21 -8.84 -13.46
C TRP A 87 -7.73 -8.71 -14.90
N LYS A 88 -8.01 -9.83 -15.57
CA LYS A 88 -8.59 -9.83 -16.92
C LYS A 88 -10.05 -9.35 -16.95
N THR A 89 -10.78 -9.46 -15.83
CA THR A 89 -12.19 -9.00 -15.79
C THR A 89 -12.33 -7.48 -15.88
N MET A 90 -11.24 -6.75 -15.63
CA MET A 90 -11.15 -5.29 -15.81
C MET A 90 -11.21 -4.86 -17.28
N GLY A 91 -11.01 -5.79 -18.21
CA GLY A 91 -11.07 -5.55 -19.66
C GLY A 91 -9.78 -4.97 -20.24
N THR A 92 -9.89 -4.39 -21.43
CA THR A 92 -8.76 -3.84 -22.18
C THR A 92 -8.92 -2.34 -22.43
N VAL A 93 -7.79 -1.67 -22.57
CA VAL A 93 -7.70 -0.27 -23.00
C VAL A 93 -7.18 -0.21 -24.43
N LYS A 94 -7.78 0.64 -25.25
CA LYS A 94 -7.27 0.94 -26.59
C LYS A 94 -6.27 2.07 -26.51
N THR A 95 -5.13 1.89 -27.16
CA THR A 95 -4.04 2.85 -27.22
C THR A 95 -3.64 3.08 -28.67
N SER A 96 -2.85 4.11 -28.94
CA SER A 96 -2.31 4.36 -30.30
C SER A 96 -1.44 3.20 -30.84
N ASN A 97 -0.95 2.31 -29.97
CA ASN A 97 -0.07 1.20 -30.32
C ASN A 97 -0.74 -0.19 -30.16
N GLY A 98 -2.07 -0.24 -29.97
CA GLY A 98 -2.82 -1.49 -29.82
C GLY A 98 -3.66 -1.56 -28.55
N GLU A 99 -4.07 -2.77 -28.19
CA GLU A 99 -4.88 -3.04 -26.99
C GLU A 99 -4.01 -3.66 -25.89
N GLU A 100 -4.23 -3.25 -24.63
CA GLU A 100 -3.53 -3.77 -23.45
C GLU A 100 -4.54 -4.03 -22.34
N LEU A 101 -4.25 -4.97 -21.44
CA LEU A 101 -5.09 -5.18 -20.25
C LEU A 101 -5.14 -3.89 -19.43
N MET A 102 -6.34 -3.47 -19.03
CA MET A 102 -6.52 -2.25 -18.24
C MET A 102 -5.75 -2.31 -16.93
N SER A 103 -5.76 -3.47 -16.28
CA SER A 103 -4.97 -3.72 -15.08
C SER A 103 -3.47 -3.52 -15.32
N CYS A 104 -2.93 -4.02 -16.43
CA CYS A 104 -1.53 -3.81 -16.81
C CYS A 104 -1.22 -2.33 -17.09
N PHE A 105 -2.14 -1.64 -17.80
CA PHE A 105 -2.05 -0.21 -18.08
C PHE A 105 -1.92 0.61 -16.80
N GLU A 106 -2.88 0.46 -15.88
CA GLU A 106 -2.97 1.25 -14.66
C GLU A 106 -1.81 0.96 -13.71
N CYS A 107 -1.42 -0.32 -13.61
CA CYS A 107 -0.25 -0.69 -12.85
C CYS A 107 1.01 -0.02 -13.43
N THR A 108 1.21 -0.07 -14.76
CA THR A 108 2.42 0.48 -15.39
C THR A 108 2.48 2.00 -15.20
N LEU A 109 1.35 2.70 -15.39
CA LEU A 109 1.26 4.14 -15.15
C LEU A 109 1.55 4.50 -13.70
N GLY A 110 0.98 3.75 -12.75
CA GLY A 110 1.20 3.95 -11.32
C GLY A 110 2.65 3.69 -10.92
N ALA A 111 3.24 2.58 -11.38
CA ALA A 111 4.60 2.20 -11.06
C ALA A 111 5.63 3.17 -11.67
N ASP A 112 5.45 3.58 -12.93
CA ASP A 112 6.28 4.63 -13.55
C ASP A 112 6.21 5.94 -12.75
N THR A 113 5.00 6.35 -12.34
CA THR A 113 4.81 7.58 -11.56
C THR A 113 5.48 7.48 -10.19
N LEU A 114 5.42 6.32 -9.53
CA LEU A 114 6.08 6.09 -8.24
C LEU A 114 7.61 6.09 -8.37
N LEU A 115 8.15 5.46 -9.42
CA LEU A 115 9.58 5.47 -9.69
C LEU A 115 10.09 6.89 -9.99
N GLU A 116 9.34 7.69 -10.76
CA GLU A 116 9.63 9.11 -10.95
C GLU A 116 9.70 9.86 -9.62
N GLU A 117 8.69 9.69 -8.75
CA GLU A 117 8.68 10.36 -7.45
C GLU A 117 9.85 9.93 -6.55
N PHE A 118 10.21 8.64 -6.55
CA PHE A 118 11.37 8.13 -5.80
C PHE A 118 12.68 8.69 -6.33
N ILE A 119 12.84 8.78 -7.66
CA ILE A 119 13.99 9.43 -8.27
C ILE A 119 14.03 10.90 -7.89
N ASP A 120 12.93 11.63 -7.99
CA ASP A 120 12.87 13.07 -7.68
C ASP A 120 13.18 13.34 -6.20
N LYS A 121 12.69 12.49 -5.29
CA LYS A 121 12.86 12.64 -3.83
C LYS A 121 14.06 11.91 -3.24
N ARG A 122 14.90 11.28 -4.07
CA ARG A 122 16.04 10.46 -3.62
C ARG A 122 16.98 11.16 -2.63
N GLN A 123 17.13 12.49 -2.72
CA GLN A 123 17.97 13.23 -1.76
C GLN A 123 17.32 13.28 -0.38
N ALA A 124 16.04 13.62 -0.30
CA ALA A 124 15.31 13.60 0.97
C ALA A 124 15.32 12.20 1.58
N THR A 125 15.16 11.15 0.76
CA THR A 125 15.27 9.76 1.22
C THR A 125 16.69 9.43 1.71
N ALA A 126 17.73 9.94 1.06
CA ALA A 126 19.11 9.78 1.53
C ALA A 126 19.34 10.47 2.88
N ASP A 127 18.79 11.67 3.06
CA ASP A 127 18.87 12.44 4.30
C ASP A 127 18.13 11.72 5.44
N ASP A 128 16.95 11.15 5.16
CA ASP A 128 16.20 10.33 6.12
C ASP A 128 17.00 9.07 6.52
N ILE A 129 17.63 8.39 5.55
CA ILE A 129 18.50 7.23 5.83
C ILE A 129 19.69 7.63 6.69
N GLN A 130 20.28 8.81 6.45
CA GLN A 130 21.38 9.30 7.27
C GLN A 130 20.94 9.51 8.71
N ALA A 131 19.81 10.18 8.93
CA ALA A 131 19.27 10.41 10.26
C ALA A 131 19.01 9.09 11.01
N GLU A 132 18.35 8.15 10.35
CA GLU A 132 17.98 6.89 11.00
C GLU A 132 19.17 5.94 11.20
N ALA A 133 20.02 5.77 10.18
CA ALA A 133 21.13 4.82 10.26
C ALA A 133 22.34 5.41 11.00
N CYS A 134 22.75 6.64 10.67
CA CYS A 134 23.99 7.19 11.23
C CYS A 134 23.77 7.78 12.63
N ASP A 135 22.65 8.48 12.86
CA ASP A 135 22.45 9.19 14.13
C ASP A 135 21.83 8.28 15.22
N HIS A 136 21.14 7.21 14.82
CA HIS A 136 20.45 6.32 15.76
C HIS A 136 21.02 4.90 15.86
N VAL A 137 21.68 4.39 14.81
CA VAL A 137 22.22 3.00 14.82
C VAL A 137 23.73 2.97 14.96
N VAL A 138 24.46 3.84 14.26
CA VAL A 138 25.92 3.81 14.25
C VAL A 138 26.49 4.53 15.50
N PRO A 139 27.27 3.84 16.34
CA PRO A 139 27.72 4.43 17.60
C PRO A 139 28.88 5.41 17.43
N GLY A 140 28.74 6.58 18.07
CA GLY A 140 29.83 7.46 18.50
C GLY A 140 30.83 7.83 17.40
N ALA A 141 32.07 7.33 17.52
CA ALA A 141 33.20 7.73 16.69
C ALA A 141 33.03 7.46 15.18
N TRP A 142 32.10 6.58 14.81
CA TRP A 142 31.82 6.23 13.41
C TRP A 142 30.72 7.11 12.80
N GLY A 143 29.98 7.88 13.61
CA GLY A 143 28.88 8.74 13.17
C GLY A 143 29.30 9.71 12.06
N PRO A 144 30.37 10.53 12.24
CA PRO A 144 30.81 11.45 11.21
C PRO A 144 31.17 10.76 9.89
N GLY A 145 31.89 9.64 9.94
CA GLY A 145 32.23 8.86 8.75
C GLY A 145 31.02 8.22 8.07
N CYS A 146 30.00 7.81 8.85
CA CYS A 146 28.73 7.34 8.32
C CYS A 146 27.98 8.46 7.58
N GLN A 147 27.88 9.64 8.20
CA GLN A 147 27.23 10.80 7.61
C GLN A 147 27.91 11.18 6.28
N ASP A 148 29.24 11.27 6.27
CA ASP A 148 30.01 11.57 5.05
C ASP A 148 29.75 10.54 3.94
N PHE A 149 29.72 9.24 4.29
CA PHE A 149 29.47 8.16 3.34
C PHE A 149 28.05 8.23 2.77
N VAL A 150 27.03 8.35 3.62
CA VAL A 150 25.62 8.40 3.20
C VAL A 150 25.37 9.66 2.37
N HIS A 151 25.81 10.83 2.84
CA HIS A 151 25.68 12.09 2.10
C HIS A 151 26.30 12.02 0.70
N MET A 152 27.49 11.40 0.58
CA MET A 152 28.21 11.35 -0.70
C MET A 152 27.63 10.34 -1.70
N TYR A 153 27.14 9.20 -1.22
CA TYR A 153 26.83 8.07 -2.11
C TYR A 153 25.35 7.68 -2.12
N MET A 154 24.60 7.88 -1.05
CA MET A 154 23.27 7.28 -0.91
C MET A 154 22.29 7.77 -1.98
N SER A 155 22.27 9.07 -2.27
CA SER A 155 21.43 9.63 -3.33
C SER A 155 21.72 9.00 -4.71
N THR A 156 22.99 8.74 -5.00
CA THR A 156 23.43 8.07 -6.24
C THR A 156 23.05 6.60 -6.24
N VAL A 157 23.25 5.90 -5.11
CA VAL A 157 22.83 4.50 -4.96
C VAL A 157 21.32 4.37 -5.18
N LEU A 158 20.51 5.21 -4.54
CA LEU A 158 19.06 5.26 -4.73
C LEU A 158 18.70 5.53 -6.19
N PHE A 159 19.35 6.50 -6.84
CA PHE A 159 19.16 6.76 -8.27
C PHE A 159 19.41 5.50 -9.12
N LEU A 160 20.56 4.84 -8.93
CA LEU A 160 20.92 3.63 -9.67
C LEU A 160 19.99 2.45 -9.34
N THR A 161 19.51 2.34 -8.10
CA THR A 161 18.54 1.32 -7.69
C THR A 161 17.19 1.56 -8.36
N TYR A 162 16.65 2.77 -8.33
CA TYR A 162 15.34 3.04 -8.94
C TYR A 162 15.35 2.88 -10.46
N ASN A 163 16.46 3.25 -11.12
CA ASN A 163 16.61 3.06 -12.58
C ASN A 163 16.80 1.60 -13.02
N GLN A 164 16.93 0.64 -12.09
CA GLN A 164 16.89 -0.80 -12.42
C GLN A 164 15.46 -1.32 -12.63
N PHE A 165 14.46 -0.53 -12.25
CA PHE A 165 13.06 -0.88 -12.40
C PHE A 165 12.40 -0.02 -13.46
N ASP A 166 11.43 -0.60 -14.14
CA ASP A 166 10.44 0.11 -14.94
C ASP A 166 9.04 -0.39 -14.53
N GLY A 167 8.01 0.42 -14.81
CA GLY A 167 6.66 0.09 -14.39
C GLY A 167 6.20 -1.27 -14.90
N ARG A 168 6.59 -1.68 -16.11
CA ARG A 168 6.19 -2.97 -16.67
C ARG A 168 6.86 -4.13 -15.98
N GLY A 169 8.16 -4.04 -15.73
CA GLY A 169 8.91 -5.05 -14.99
C GLY A 169 8.28 -5.33 -13.63
N ILE A 170 7.89 -4.26 -12.92
CA ILE A 170 7.16 -4.35 -11.66
C ILE A 170 5.79 -5.03 -11.87
N CYS A 171 5.01 -4.59 -12.85
CA CYS A 171 3.66 -5.10 -13.10
C CYS A 171 3.60 -6.53 -13.63
N THR A 172 4.63 -6.98 -14.33
CA THR A 172 4.83 -8.39 -14.69
C THR A 172 5.20 -9.22 -13.46
N MET A 173 6.02 -8.69 -12.56
CA MET A 173 6.40 -9.36 -11.31
C MET A 173 5.19 -9.60 -10.40
N ILE A 174 4.26 -8.64 -10.33
CA ILE A 174 3.01 -8.77 -9.55
C ILE A 174 1.84 -9.38 -10.35
N HIS A 175 2.13 -9.96 -11.52
CA HIS A 175 1.16 -10.71 -12.34
C HIS A 175 -0.03 -9.90 -12.89
N THR A 176 0.12 -8.59 -13.01
CA THR A 176 -0.88 -7.70 -13.62
C THR A 176 -0.65 -7.55 -15.13
N CYS A 177 0.60 -7.74 -15.60
CA CYS A 177 0.95 -7.74 -17.02
C CYS A 177 1.38 -9.13 -17.53
N GLU A 178 1.05 -9.46 -18.78
CA GLU A 178 1.64 -10.61 -19.47
C GLU A 178 3.11 -10.36 -19.83
N LYS A 179 3.90 -11.43 -19.99
CA LYS A 179 5.34 -11.38 -20.35
C LYS A 179 5.62 -11.06 -21.84
N LYS A 180 4.64 -10.55 -22.61
CA LYS A 180 4.76 -10.29 -24.07
C LYS A 180 5.13 -8.83 -24.34
N GLU A 181 5.60 -8.46 -25.52
CA GLU A 181 5.93 -7.06 -25.86
C GLU A 181 4.71 -6.12 -25.84
N ASN A 182 4.95 -4.81 -25.67
CA ASN A 182 3.98 -3.83 -25.16
C ASN A 182 3.46 -2.84 -26.21
N ALA A 183 2.16 -2.51 -26.15
CA ALA A 183 1.61 -1.29 -26.75
C ALA A 183 1.94 -0.01 -25.92
N LEU A 184 2.15 -0.12 -24.61
CA LEU A 184 2.31 0.99 -23.66
C LEU A 184 3.68 1.66 -23.60
N MET A 185 4.77 0.93 -23.84
CA MET A 185 6.13 1.47 -23.69
C MET A 185 6.43 2.58 -24.70
N ALA A 186 5.68 2.63 -25.81
CA ALA A 186 5.80 3.66 -26.84
C ALA A 186 4.81 4.83 -26.67
N LEU A 187 3.91 4.80 -25.67
CA LEU A 187 2.97 5.91 -25.45
C LEU A 187 3.66 7.08 -24.74
N ALA A 188 3.38 8.29 -25.23
CA ALA A 188 3.88 9.51 -24.58
C ALA A 188 3.23 9.69 -23.20
N LYS A 189 3.97 10.21 -22.21
CA LYS A 189 3.45 10.44 -20.84
C LYS A 189 2.10 11.18 -20.79
N PRO A 190 1.86 12.25 -21.59
CA PRO A 190 0.58 12.95 -21.57
C PRO A 190 -0.59 12.08 -22.05
N GLU A 191 -0.34 11.24 -23.07
CA GLU A 191 -1.34 10.30 -23.59
C GLU A 191 -1.69 9.24 -22.52
N ARG A 192 -0.69 8.70 -21.82
CA ARG A 192 -0.92 7.74 -20.73
C ARG A 192 -1.73 8.36 -19.59
N ALA A 193 -1.43 9.59 -19.18
CA ALA A 193 -2.20 10.27 -18.15
C ALA A 193 -3.66 10.50 -18.58
N GLN A 194 -3.89 10.89 -19.84
CA GLN A 194 -5.25 11.09 -20.36
C GLN A 194 -6.06 9.78 -20.41
N ILE A 195 -5.44 8.69 -20.90
CA ILE A 195 -6.07 7.37 -20.97
C ILE A 195 -6.40 6.85 -19.56
N GLY A 196 -5.46 6.93 -18.62
CA GLY A 196 -5.70 6.51 -17.23
C GLY A 196 -6.83 7.31 -16.60
N CYS A 197 -6.88 8.60 -16.88
CA CYS A 197 -7.97 9.43 -16.38
C CYS A 197 -9.34 9.03 -16.95
N ALA A 198 -9.41 8.76 -18.26
CA ALA A 198 -10.63 8.30 -18.91
C ALA A 198 -11.09 6.92 -18.41
N ASN A 199 -10.15 6.05 -18.03
CA ASN A 199 -10.43 4.67 -17.60
C ASN A 199 -10.54 4.50 -16.09
N CYS A 200 -10.26 5.54 -15.31
CA CYS A 200 -10.31 5.49 -13.85
C CYS A 200 -11.67 4.98 -13.33
N GLN A 201 -12.80 5.37 -13.95
CA GLN A 201 -14.13 4.90 -13.56
C GLN A 201 -14.31 3.37 -13.70
N ALA A 202 -13.63 2.76 -14.67
CA ALA A 202 -13.64 1.31 -14.83
C ALA A 202 -12.84 0.62 -13.70
N VAL A 203 -11.74 1.25 -13.24
CA VAL A 203 -11.00 0.80 -12.05
C VAL A 203 -11.87 0.90 -10.80
N GLU A 204 -12.59 2.01 -10.61
CA GLU A 204 -13.52 2.17 -9.48
C GLU A 204 -14.60 1.09 -9.49
N LYS A 205 -15.24 0.88 -10.64
CA LYS A 205 -16.25 -0.17 -10.79
C LYS A 205 -15.67 -1.54 -10.46
N PHE A 206 -14.49 -1.87 -10.98
CA PHE A 206 -13.81 -3.12 -10.68
C PHE A 206 -13.55 -3.28 -9.18
N MET A 207 -13.02 -2.26 -8.50
CA MET A 207 -12.76 -2.30 -7.05
C MET A 207 -14.04 -2.47 -6.23
N ALA A 208 -15.13 -1.81 -6.63
CA ALA A 208 -16.43 -1.93 -5.98
C ALA A 208 -17.01 -3.35 -6.08
N GLU A 209 -16.90 -3.97 -7.27
CA GLU A 209 -17.48 -5.28 -7.58
C GLU A 209 -16.63 -6.47 -7.07
N ASN A 210 -15.31 -6.29 -6.90
CA ASN A 210 -14.38 -7.40 -6.65
C ASN A 210 -13.72 -7.38 -5.27
N GLN A 211 -14.22 -6.59 -4.33
CA GLN A 211 -13.62 -6.37 -3.00
C GLN A 211 -13.35 -7.68 -2.22
N GLU A 212 -14.25 -8.65 -2.25
CA GLU A 212 -14.08 -9.94 -1.55
C GLU A 212 -12.97 -10.79 -2.19
N ALA A 213 -12.87 -10.78 -3.52
CA ALA A 213 -11.82 -11.51 -4.23
C ALA A 213 -10.45 -10.87 -4.00
N LEU A 214 -10.38 -9.53 -4.05
CA LEU A 214 -9.18 -8.76 -3.76
C LEU A 214 -8.72 -8.96 -2.31
N HIS A 215 -9.66 -8.96 -1.36
CA HIS A 215 -9.41 -9.31 0.04
C HIS A 215 -8.81 -10.70 0.20
N ALA A 216 -9.43 -11.71 -0.42
CA ALA A 216 -8.94 -13.08 -0.35
C ALA A 216 -7.50 -13.22 -0.87
N HIS A 217 -7.19 -12.58 -2.00
CA HIS A 217 -5.83 -12.59 -2.54
C HIS A 217 -4.83 -11.85 -1.64
N ALA A 218 -5.20 -10.69 -1.11
CA ALA A 218 -4.32 -9.93 -0.22
C ALA A 218 -3.98 -10.73 1.05
N VAL A 219 -4.98 -11.39 1.64
CA VAL A 219 -4.76 -12.25 2.82
C VAL A 219 -3.85 -13.42 2.49
N ASP A 220 -4.09 -14.11 1.36
CA ASP A 220 -3.31 -15.29 0.97
C ASP A 220 -1.84 -14.95 0.70
N GLU A 221 -1.59 -13.84 -0.01
CA GLU A 221 -0.22 -13.37 -0.31
C GLU A 221 0.51 -12.91 0.96
N ILE A 222 -0.13 -12.12 1.82
CA ILE A 222 0.49 -11.67 3.07
C ILE A 222 0.74 -12.86 4.00
N PHE A 223 -0.18 -13.81 4.08
CA PHE A 223 0.04 -15.01 4.88
C PHE A 223 1.25 -15.79 4.36
N SER A 224 1.28 -16.08 3.06
CA SER A 224 2.31 -16.92 2.44
C SER A 224 3.68 -16.26 2.45
N ASN A 225 3.75 -14.94 2.32
CA ASN A 225 5.04 -14.25 2.24
C ASN A 225 5.53 -13.70 3.59
N VAL A 226 4.63 -13.46 4.54
CA VAL A 226 4.94 -12.81 5.82
C VAL A 226 4.51 -13.69 6.99
N CYS A 227 3.22 -13.90 7.21
CA CYS A 227 2.74 -14.48 8.48
C CYS A 227 3.25 -15.90 8.74
N GLN A 228 3.32 -16.75 7.71
CA GLN A 228 3.79 -18.13 7.88
C GLN A 228 5.30 -18.23 8.18
N LYS A 229 6.07 -17.17 7.93
CA LYS A 229 7.51 -17.10 8.20
C LYS A 229 7.81 -16.60 9.61
N LEU A 230 6.79 -16.13 10.34
CA LEU A 230 6.92 -15.68 11.71
C LEU A 230 6.83 -16.85 12.70
N PRO A 231 7.44 -16.74 13.90
CA PRO A 231 7.23 -17.70 14.98
C PRO A 231 5.74 -17.92 15.26
N THR A 232 5.33 -19.13 15.62
CA THR A 232 3.91 -19.57 15.68
C THR A 232 2.94 -18.56 16.32
N ALA A 233 3.31 -17.99 17.47
CA ALA A 233 2.48 -16.99 18.16
C ALA A 233 2.31 -15.70 17.34
N LEU A 234 3.41 -15.19 16.78
CA LEU A 234 3.41 -14.00 15.92
C LEU A 234 2.75 -14.29 14.57
N GLY A 235 2.94 -15.48 14.00
CA GLY A 235 2.30 -15.91 12.75
C GLY A 235 0.78 -15.99 12.88
N THR A 236 0.28 -16.55 13.99
CA THR A 236 -1.17 -16.60 14.28
C THR A 236 -1.74 -15.20 14.44
N MET A 237 -1.07 -14.33 15.21
CA MET A 237 -1.51 -12.95 15.41
C MET A 237 -1.48 -12.17 14.09
N CYS A 238 -0.43 -12.33 13.28
CA CYS A 238 -0.31 -11.75 11.96
C CYS A 238 -1.48 -12.15 11.07
N GLU A 239 -1.76 -13.46 10.96
CA GLU A 239 -2.85 -13.96 10.13
C GLU A 239 -4.21 -13.38 10.54
N GLN A 240 -4.53 -13.41 11.84
CA GLN A 240 -5.81 -12.90 12.32
C GLN A 240 -5.94 -11.38 12.14
N SER A 241 -4.84 -10.64 12.32
CA SER A 241 -4.83 -9.18 12.11
C SER A 241 -4.99 -8.84 10.63
N VAL A 242 -4.29 -9.55 9.75
CA VAL A 242 -4.33 -9.34 8.30
C VAL A 242 -5.72 -9.63 7.77
N ILE A 243 -6.37 -10.73 8.16
CA ILE A 243 -7.74 -11.05 7.73
C ILE A 243 -8.69 -9.86 8.01
N ARG A 244 -8.67 -9.36 9.25
CA ARG A 244 -9.58 -8.30 9.72
C ARG A 244 -9.28 -6.93 9.13
N LEU A 245 -8.00 -6.51 9.17
CA LEU A 245 -7.60 -5.20 8.67
C LEU A 245 -7.78 -5.09 7.16
N SER A 246 -7.43 -6.14 6.41
CA SER A 246 -7.62 -6.13 4.96
C SER A 246 -9.12 -6.15 4.60
N GLU A 247 -9.97 -6.84 5.36
CA GLU A 247 -11.43 -6.81 5.13
C GLU A 247 -11.95 -5.36 5.22
N LYS A 248 -11.59 -4.64 6.29
CA LYS A 248 -11.95 -3.22 6.44
C LYS A 248 -11.38 -2.36 5.33
N PHE A 249 -10.11 -2.58 4.96
CA PHE A 249 -9.47 -1.84 3.88
C PHE A 249 -10.22 -1.99 2.55
N PHE A 250 -10.50 -3.24 2.13
CA PHE A 250 -11.17 -3.49 0.86
C PHE A 250 -12.64 -3.08 0.88
N ALA A 251 -13.34 -3.26 1.99
CA ALA A 251 -14.72 -2.80 2.13
C ALA A 251 -14.84 -1.28 2.00
N GLN A 252 -13.97 -0.54 2.69
CA GLN A 252 -13.98 0.91 2.63
C GLN A 252 -13.49 1.44 1.27
N SER A 253 -12.50 0.78 0.67
CA SER A 253 -12.05 1.09 -0.69
C SER A 253 -13.17 0.87 -1.71
N ALA A 254 -13.92 -0.22 -1.61
CA ALA A 254 -15.06 -0.50 -2.48
C ALA A 254 -16.17 0.55 -2.33
N LYS A 255 -16.44 1.00 -1.10
CA LYS A 255 -17.40 2.07 -0.83
C LYS A 255 -16.97 3.40 -1.45
N LEU A 256 -15.70 3.75 -1.31
CA LEU A 256 -15.14 4.96 -1.93
C LEU A 256 -15.21 4.89 -3.45
N ALA A 257 -14.85 3.75 -4.03
CA ALA A 257 -14.91 3.50 -5.46
C ALA A 257 -16.35 3.59 -6.00
N ALA A 258 -17.31 2.95 -5.31
CA ALA A 258 -18.73 3.04 -5.66
C ALA A 258 -19.29 4.47 -5.61
N SER A 259 -18.68 5.36 -4.83
CA SER A 259 -19.07 6.77 -4.73
C SER A 259 -18.42 7.68 -5.78
N GLY A 260 -17.50 7.18 -6.60
CA GLY A 260 -16.73 8.00 -7.55
C GLY A 260 -15.67 8.91 -6.91
N ALA A 261 -15.41 8.72 -5.61
CA ALA A 261 -14.56 9.61 -4.83
C ALA A 261 -13.06 9.44 -5.15
N MET A 262 -12.64 8.29 -5.68
CA MET A 262 -11.24 8.07 -6.01
C MET A 262 -10.89 8.82 -7.29
N CYS A 263 -11.70 8.67 -8.34
CA CYS A 263 -11.42 9.25 -9.63
C CYS A 263 -11.68 10.75 -9.70
N SER A 264 -12.70 11.27 -9.01
CA SER A 264 -12.98 12.73 -8.94
C SER A 264 -11.88 13.57 -8.27
N GLN A 265 -10.87 12.92 -7.72
CA GLN A 265 -9.73 13.56 -7.09
C GLN A 265 -8.46 13.36 -7.93
N LEU A 266 -8.27 12.18 -8.53
CA LEU A 266 -7.16 11.90 -9.42
C LEU A 266 -7.30 12.60 -10.79
N CYS A 267 -8.55 12.80 -11.21
CA CYS A 267 -9.05 13.53 -12.35
C CYS A 267 -10.03 14.61 -11.87
#